data_AF-A0A060BWV1-F1
#
_entry.id   AF-A0A060BWV1-F1
#
_cell.length_a   1.000
_cell.length_b   1.000
_cell.length_c   1.000
_cell.angle_alpha   90.00
_cell.angle_beta   90.00
_cell.angle_gamma   90.00
#
_symmetry.space_group_name_H-M   'P 1'
#
loop_
_entity.id
_entity.type
_entity.pdbx_description
1 polymer ?
#
loop_
_entity_poly.entity_id
_entity_poly.type
_entity_poly.pdbx_seq_one_letter_code
_entity_poly.pdbx_strand_id
1 'polypeptide(L)'
;MEFATSACESIRKYGNKPITSNFLDAAINSGTGIDYFKLSKPLDFVAWDNYIEFQWGIAEDAAVSRDHALLRSYKGHKPFWVMEQQSGPCGWSKMGPTPTPGKLRLWTYEAVANGADTVVYFRWRACLFGRKILAR
;
A
#
# COMPACT_ATOMS: atom_id res chain seq x y z
N MET A 1 -15.17 -1.35 11.38
CA MET A 1 -14.44 -2.62 11.57
C MET A 1 -15.33 -3.83 11.32
N GLU A 2 -16.57 -3.82 11.80
CA GLU A 2 -17.58 -4.88 11.59
C GLU A 2 -17.70 -5.37 10.13
N PHE A 3 -17.78 -4.44 9.18
CA PHE A 3 -17.86 -4.78 7.75
C PHE A 3 -16.70 -5.66 7.28
N ALA A 4 -15.46 -5.32 7.64
CA ALA A 4 -14.29 -6.09 7.23
C ALA A 4 -14.29 -7.50 7.85
N THR A 5 -14.69 -7.61 9.11
CA THR A 5 -14.84 -8.91 9.79
C THR A 5 -15.88 -9.77 9.09
N SER A 6 -17.08 -9.23 8.85
CA SER A 6 -18.17 -9.96 8.17
C SER A 6 -17.80 -10.39 6.74
N ALA A 7 -17.07 -9.54 6.01
CA ALA A 7 -16.54 -9.90 4.69
C ALA A 7 -15.54 -11.07 4.77
N CYS A 8 -14.61 -11.04 5.72
CA CYS A 8 -13.64 -12.13 5.93
C CYS A 8 -14.34 -13.44 6.30
N GLU A 9 -15.33 -13.40 7.20
CA GLU A 9 -16.11 -14.58 7.59
C GLU A 9 -16.88 -15.17 6.40
N SER A 10 -17.49 -14.31 5.59
CA SER A 10 -18.21 -14.73 4.38
C SER A 10 -17.29 -15.39 3.35
N ILE A 11 -16.09 -14.83 3.13
CA ILE A 11 -15.09 -15.43 2.22
C ILE A 11 -14.62 -16.78 2.77
N ARG A 12 -14.32 -16.88 4.08
CA ARG A 12 -13.88 -18.12 4.74
C ARG A 12 -14.92 -19.24 4.69
N LYS A 13 -16.21 -18.90 4.60
CA LYS A 13 -17.28 -19.90 4.43
C LYS A 13 -17.13 -20.70 3.13
N TYR A 14 -16.59 -20.10 2.08
CA TYR A 14 -16.52 -20.71 0.74
C TYR A 14 -15.09 -20.83 0.19
N GLY A 15 -14.06 -20.49 0.97
CA GLY A 15 -12.67 -20.51 0.53
C GLY A 15 -11.68 -20.64 1.68
N ASN A 16 -10.49 -21.14 1.36
CA ASN A 16 -9.39 -21.37 2.31
C ASN A 16 -8.11 -20.59 1.95
N LYS A 17 -8.21 -19.65 1.02
CA LYS A 17 -7.08 -18.84 0.58
C LYS A 17 -6.83 -17.69 1.56
N PRO A 18 -5.57 -17.22 1.70
CA PRO A 18 -5.26 -16.07 2.54
C PRO A 18 -6.04 -14.82 2.12
N ILE A 19 -6.53 -14.08 3.10
CA ILE A 19 -7.32 -12.86 2.94
C ILE A 19 -6.50 -11.66 3.42
N THR A 20 -6.46 -10.61 2.59
CA THR A 20 -5.91 -9.31 2.95
C THR A 20 -6.79 -8.19 2.38
N SER A 21 -6.50 -6.97 2.79
CA SER A 21 -6.97 -5.73 2.18
C SER A 21 -5.80 -4.77 2.18
N ASN A 22 -5.66 -3.99 1.11
CA ASN A 22 -4.64 -2.95 1.06
C ASN A 22 -5.03 -1.77 1.94
N PHE A 23 -4.12 -1.39 2.84
CA PHE A 23 -4.23 -0.19 3.67
C PHE A 23 -3.66 1.01 2.93
N LEU A 24 -4.09 2.20 3.35
CA LEU A 24 -3.51 3.46 2.91
C LEU A 24 -2.62 4.01 4.00
N ASP A 25 -1.43 4.45 3.62
CA ASP A 25 -0.56 5.38 4.35
C ASP A 25 -0.54 5.13 5.87
N ALA A 26 0.32 4.18 6.29
CA ALA A 26 0.24 3.49 7.57
C ALA A 26 0.12 4.47 8.75
N ALA A 27 -1.09 4.57 9.27
CA ALA A 27 -1.52 5.26 10.48
C ALA A 27 -1.32 6.79 10.61
N ILE A 28 -0.32 7.44 9.99
CA ILE A 28 0.01 8.84 10.32
C ILE A 28 -0.45 9.85 9.25
N ASN A 29 -0.56 9.46 7.99
CA ASN A 29 -0.77 10.41 6.89
C ASN A 29 -2.11 10.30 6.14
N SER A 30 -2.86 9.19 6.27
CA SER A 30 -4.05 9.02 5.42
C SER A 30 -5.24 9.92 5.81
N GLY A 31 -5.27 10.45 7.05
CA GLY A 31 -6.42 11.23 7.55
C GLY A 31 -7.75 10.45 7.51
N THR A 32 -7.70 9.13 7.32
CA THR A 32 -8.87 8.29 7.04
C THR A 32 -9.75 8.05 8.26
N GLY A 33 -9.22 8.26 9.47
CA GLY A 33 -9.88 7.88 10.71
C GLY A 33 -9.99 6.37 10.92
N ILE A 34 -9.28 5.56 10.11
CA ILE A 34 -9.30 4.10 10.20
C ILE A 34 -8.22 3.61 11.17
N ASP A 35 -8.63 2.84 12.17
CA ASP A 35 -7.72 2.10 13.05
C ASP A 35 -7.22 0.84 12.33
N TYR A 36 -6.09 0.96 11.62
CA TYR A 36 -5.52 -0.13 10.82
C TYR A 36 -5.03 -1.30 11.68
N PHE A 37 -4.63 -1.06 12.92
CA PHE A 37 -4.29 -2.14 13.83
C PHE A 37 -5.51 -3.00 14.13
N LYS A 38 -6.67 -2.40 14.45
CA LYS A 38 -7.93 -3.14 14.59
C LYS A 38 -8.37 -3.79 13.27
N LEU A 39 -8.21 -3.12 12.14
CA LEU A 39 -8.57 -3.65 10.82
C LEU A 39 -7.73 -4.88 10.42
N SER A 40 -6.48 -4.95 10.89
CA SER A 40 -5.58 -6.07 10.60
C SER A 40 -5.97 -7.38 11.29
N LYS A 41 -6.77 -7.33 12.36
CA LYS A 41 -7.13 -8.49 13.18
C LYS A 41 -7.82 -9.61 12.38
N PRO A 42 -8.88 -9.34 11.59
CA PRO A 42 -9.54 -10.39 10.81
C PRO A 42 -8.73 -10.88 9.59
N LEU A 43 -7.72 -10.15 9.13
CA LEU A 43 -6.91 -10.48 7.95
C LEU A 43 -5.82 -11.51 8.26
N ASP A 44 -5.40 -12.30 7.27
CA ASP A 44 -4.34 -13.30 7.45
C ASP A 44 -2.94 -12.67 7.40
N PHE A 45 -2.77 -11.66 6.54
CA PHE A 45 -1.58 -10.83 6.44
C PHE A 45 -1.97 -9.39 6.09
N VAL A 46 -1.06 -8.44 6.32
CA VAL A 46 -1.29 -7.04 6.01
C VAL A 46 -0.65 -6.68 4.67
N ALA A 47 -1.33 -5.80 3.94
CA ALA A 47 -0.82 -5.22 2.72
C ALA A 47 -1.12 -3.72 2.70
N TRP A 48 -0.35 -2.94 1.96
CA TRP A 48 -0.60 -1.50 1.83
C TRP A 48 -0.16 -0.93 0.48
N ASP A 49 -0.62 0.29 0.22
CA ASP A 49 -0.29 1.07 -0.95
C ASP A 49 0.76 2.12 -0.58
N ASN A 50 1.90 2.09 -1.28
CA ASN A 50 3.07 2.94 -1.06
C ASN A 50 3.27 3.94 -2.22
N TYR A 51 2.83 5.17 -2.00
CA TYR A 51 2.98 6.29 -2.93
C TYR A 51 3.75 7.43 -2.27
N ILE A 52 4.98 7.67 -2.76
CA ILE A 52 5.99 8.47 -2.07
C ILE A 52 6.03 9.88 -2.65
N GLU A 53 5.99 9.99 -3.98
CA GLU A 53 5.95 11.25 -4.70
C GLU A 53 4.55 11.46 -5.28
N PHE A 54 3.66 12.06 -4.50
CA PHE A 54 2.25 12.22 -4.86
C PHE A 54 1.88 13.68 -5.13
N GLN A 55 0.66 13.90 -5.64
CA GLN A 55 0.20 15.24 -6.03
C GLN A 55 0.16 16.30 -4.90
N TRP A 56 0.24 15.86 -3.64
CA TRP A 56 0.15 16.71 -2.45
C TRP A 56 1.48 16.86 -1.70
N GLY A 57 2.53 16.17 -2.13
CA GLY A 57 3.82 16.19 -1.44
C GLY A 57 4.70 14.99 -1.74
N ILE A 58 5.92 15.07 -1.22
CA ILE A 58 6.91 14.01 -1.27
C ILE A 58 7.12 13.52 0.16
N ALA A 59 6.87 12.23 0.41
CA ALA A 59 7.14 11.62 1.70
C ALA A 59 8.64 11.54 1.96
N GLU A 60 9.04 11.75 3.20
CA GLU A 60 10.42 11.53 3.64
C GLU A 60 10.72 10.03 3.74
N ASP A 61 11.92 9.61 3.34
CA ASP A 61 12.35 8.20 3.38
C ASP A 61 12.17 7.58 4.78
N ALA A 62 12.46 8.35 5.84
CA ALA A 62 12.27 7.89 7.22
C ALA A 62 10.78 7.61 7.57
N ALA A 63 9.86 8.36 6.99
CA ALA A 63 8.42 8.13 7.17
C ALA A 63 7.99 6.84 6.46
N VAL A 64 8.46 6.61 5.22
CA VAL A 64 8.17 5.39 4.46
C VAL A 64 8.67 4.15 5.19
N SER A 65 9.93 4.17 5.66
CA SER A 65 10.50 3.06 6.44
C SER A 65 9.77 2.83 7.77
N ARG A 66 9.40 3.89 8.50
CA ARG A 66 8.59 3.78 9.73
C ARG A 66 7.25 3.10 9.44
N ASP A 67 6.60 3.46 8.35
CA ASP A 67 5.29 2.95 7.99
C ASP A 67 5.35 1.46 7.59
N HIS A 68 6.42 1.04 6.91
CA HIS A 68 6.72 -0.39 6.71
C HIS A 68 6.91 -1.14 8.04
N ALA A 69 7.69 -0.59 8.97
CA ALA A 69 7.92 -1.20 10.28
C ALA A 69 6.61 -1.31 11.09
N LEU A 70 5.74 -0.29 11.01
CA LEU A 70 4.44 -0.28 11.66
C LEU A 70 3.52 -1.36 11.12
N LEU A 71 3.40 -1.51 9.80
CA LEU A 71 2.61 -2.58 9.18
C LEU A 71 3.12 -3.96 9.59
N ARG A 72 4.43 -4.17 9.53
CA ARG A 72 5.06 -5.40 9.98
C ARG A 72 4.70 -5.73 11.44
N SER A 73 4.55 -4.72 12.30
CA SER A 73 4.17 -4.91 13.71
C SER A 73 2.73 -5.43 13.89
N TYR A 74 1.80 -5.12 12.98
CA TYR A 74 0.37 -5.43 13.13
C TYR A 74 0.06 -6.93 13.14
N LYS A 75 0.92 -7.75 12.54
CA LYS A 75 0.79 -9.21 12.52
C LYS A 75 1.90 -9.92 13.29
N GLY A 76 2.50 -9.25 14.29
CA GLY A 76 3.52 -9.85 15.15
C GLY A 76 4.84 -10.08 14.42
N HIS A 77 5.33 -9.06 13.71
CA HIS A 77 6.57 -9.07 12.94
C HIS A 77 6.61 -10.04 11.75
N LYS A 78 5.46 -10.59 11.34
CA LYS A 78 5.30 -11.36 10.11
C LYS A 78 5.54 -10.48 8.88
N PRO A 79 5.98 -11.05 7.76
CA PRO A 79 6.12 -10.30 6.52
C PRO A 79 4.80 -9.69 6.06
N PHE A 80 4.89 -8.60 5.31
CA PHE A 80 3.77 -7.87 4.72
C PHE A 80 3.93 -7.75 3.21
N TRP A 81 2.90 -7.25 2.53
CA TRP A 81 2.95 -6.96 1.10
C TRP A 81 2.85 -5.46 0.84
N VAL A 82 3.61 -4.97 -0.13
CA VAL A 82 3.27 -3.72 -0.82
C VAL A 82 2.35 -4.10 -1.97
N MET A 83 1.05 -3.83 -1.84
CA MET A 83 0.05 -4.18 -2.85
C MET A 83 0.02 -3.19 -4.02
N GLU A 84 0.35 -1.93 -3.75
CA GLU A 84 0.53 -0.91 -4.79
C GLU A 84 1.80 -0.11 -4.51
N GLN A 85 2.87 -0.38 -5.26
CA GLN A 85 4.07 0.46 -5.29
C GLN A 85 3.94 1.48 -6.43
N GLN A 86 4.29 2.74 -6.15
CA GLN A 86 4.40 3.78 -7.16
C GLN A 86 5.33 3.35 -8.31
N SER A 87 4.79 3.39 -9.54
CA SER A 87 5.47 2.94 -10.76
C SER A 87 5.82 4.07 -11.74
N GLY A 88 5.58 5.32 -11.35
CA GLY A 88 5.77 6.50 -12.19
C GLY A 88 5.12 7.74 -11.58
N PRO A 89 4.92 8.82 -12.36
CA PRO A 89 4.14 9.96 -11.90
C PRO A 89 2.71 9.47 -11.61
N CYS A 90 2.15 9.89 -10.48
CA CYS A 90 0.82 9.48 -10.05
C CYS A 90 0.06 10.64 -9.41
N GLY A 91 -1.26 10.52 -9.39
CA GLY A 91 -2.14 11.54 -8.86
C GLY A 91 -3.60 11.25 -9.22
N TRP A 92 -4.49 12.08 -8.69
CA TRP A 92 -5.93 11.98 -8.91
C TRP A 92 -6.47 13.18 -9.68
N SER A 93 -6.13 14.38 -9.21
CA SER A 93 -6.56 15.65 -9.81
C SER A 93 -5.43 16.30 -10.61
N LYS A 94 -4.17 16.07 -10.20
CA LYS A 94 -2.95 16.52 -10.87
C LYS A 94 -1.92 15.40 -10.79
N MET A 95 -1.10 15.25 -11.82
CA MET A 95 0.01 14.31 -11.78
C MET A 95 1.12 14.87 -10.89
N GLY A 96 1.61 14.05 -9.96
CA GLY A 96 2.85 14.31 -9.23
C GLY A 96 4.08 14.25 -10.14
N PRO A 97 5.26 14.56 -9.59
CA PRO A 97 6.50 14.54 -10.36
C PRO A 97 6.80 13.14 -10.89
N THR A 98 7.56 13.09 -11.98
CA THR A 98 8.08 11.82 -12.49
C THR A 98 9.25 11.40 -11.60
N PRO A 99 9.22 10.19 -11.00
CA PRO A 99 10.32 9.69 -10.20
C PRO A 99 11.62 9.68 -11.01
N THR A 100 12.71 10.15 -10.42
CA THR A 100 14.02 10.18 -11.09
C THR A 100 14.54 8.75 -11.34
N PRO A 101 15.46 8.55 -12.32
CA PRO A 101 16.03 7.24 -12.60
C PRO A 101 16.57 6.55 -11.34
N GLY A 102 16.15 5.31 -11.12
CA GLY A 102 16.56 4.50 -9.95
C GLY A 102 15.60 4.54 -8.75
N LYS A 103 14.65 5.50 -8.67
CA LYS A 103 13.74 5.59 -7.52
C LYS A 103 12.83 4.38 -7.33
N LEU A 104 12.25 3.85 -8.40
CA LEU A 104 11.43 2.63 -8.32
C LEU A 104 12.23 1.46 -7.72
N ARG A 105 13.50 1.32 -8.14
CA ARG A 105 14.42 0.29 -7.63
C ARG A 105 14.71 0.53 -6.14
N LEU A 106 15.01 1.78 -5.76
CA LEU A 106 15.23 2.17 -4.36
C LEU A 106 14.05 1.78 -3.47
N TRP A 107 12.84 2.24 -3.80
CA TRP A 107 11.63 1.99 -2.99
C TRP A 107 11.29 0.50 -2.89
N THR A 108 11.56 -0.26 -3.95
CA THR A 108 11.35 -1.71 -3.95
C THR A 108 12.29 -2.40 -2.97
N TYR A 109 13.59 -2.05 -2.98
CA TYR A 109 14.54 -2.62 -2.03
C TYR A 109 14.33 -2.11 -0.60
N GLU A 110 13.89 -0.87 -0.43
CA GLU A 110 13.50 -0.34 0.88
C GLU A 110 12.37 -1.16 1.49
N ALA A 111 11.31 -1.45 0.72
CA ALA A 111 10.22 -2.30 1.18
C ALA A 111 10.70 -3.70 1.58
N VAL A 112 11.51 -4.33 0.73
CA VAL A 112 12.09 -5.67 1.01
C VAL A 112 12.98 -5.64 2.27
N ALA A 113 13.83 -4.63 2.43
CA ALA A 113 14.69 -4.48 3.60
C ALA A 113 13.89 -4.30 4.90
N ASN A 114 12.70 -3.71 4.82
CA ASN A 114 11.79 -3.57 5.96
C ASN A 114 10.91 -4.82 6.21
N GLY A 115 11.04 -5.86 5.39
CA GLY A 115 10.35 -7.15 5.56
C GLY A 115 9.12 -7.34 4.68
N ALA A 116 9.00 -6.59 3.57
CA ALA A 116 8.03 -6.93 2.54
C ALA A 116 8.43 -8.23 1.84
N ASP A 117 7.53 -9.21 1.81
CA ASP A 117 7.73 -10.47 1.06
C ASP A 117 7.27 -10.36 -0.39
N THR A 118 6.55 -9.29 -0.72
CA THR A 118 6.02 -9.04 -2.06
C THR A 118 5.87 -7.55 -2.30
N VAL A 119 6.26 -7.10 -3.49
CA VAL A 119 6.05 -5.74 -3.99
C VAL A 119 5.33 -5.82 -5.34
N VAL A 120 4.11 -5.31 -5.38
CA VAL A 120 3.26 -5.27 -6.57
C VAL A 120 3.12 -3.82 -7.03
N TYR A 121 3.35 -3.56 -8.32
CA TYR A 121 3.18 -2.23 -8.87
C TYR A 121 1.74 -1.98 -9.28
N PHE A 122 1.19 -0.82 -8.87
CA PHE A 122 0.03 -0.26 -9.54
C PHE A 122 0.53 0.69 -10.62
N ARG A 123 0.35 0.39 -11.90
CA ARG A 123 -0.41 -0.70 -12.53
C ARG A 123 0.41 -1.33 -13.64
N TRP A 124 0.04 -2.53 -14.08
CA TRP A 124 0.74 -3.25 -15.16
C TRP A 124 0.90 -2.43 -16.44
N ARG A 125 -0.17 -1.76 -16.89
CA ARG A 125 -0.17 -0.92 -18.10
C ARG A 125 -1.04 0.31 -17.89
N ALA A 126 -0.54 1.48 -18.28
CA ALA A 126 -1.26 2.75 -18.28
C ALA A 126 -2.66 2.64 -18.90
N CYS A 127 -3.65 3.27 -18.26
CA CYS A 127 -4.99 3.41 -18.83
C CYS A 127 -4.98 4.44 -19.96
N LEU A 128 -5.81 4.22 -20.98
CA LEU A 128 -6.00 5.16 -22.09
C LEU A 128 -7.18 6.13 -21.86
N PHE A 129 -8.05 5.82 -20.90
CA PHE A 129 -9.23 6.61 -20.54
C PHE A 129 -9.56 6.46 -19.04
N GLY A 130 -10.37 7.39 -18.51
CA GLY A 130 -10.81 7.42 -17.12
C GLY A 130 -10.00 8.37 -16.23
N ARG A 131 -10.20 8.29 -14.91
CA ARG A 131 -9.62 9.23 -13.93
C ARG A 131 -8.13 9.01 -13.60
N LYS A 132 -7.57 7.85 -13.96
CA LYS A 132 -6.16 7.48 -13.70
C LYS A 132 -5.41 7.23 -15.02
N ILE A 133 -5.52 8.16 -15.97
CA ILE A 133 -4.69 8.17 -17.19
C ILE A 133 -3.35 8.86 -16.91
N LEU A 134 -2.28 8.41 -17.55
CA LEU A 134 -1.06 9.20 -17.64
C LEU A 134 -1.36 10.40 -18.56
N ALA A 135 -0.99 11.61 -18.12
CA ALA A 135 -1.01 12.77 -19.00
C ALA A 135 -0.15 12.44 -20.23
N ARG A 136 -0.72 12.64 -21.42
CA ARG A 136 0.01 12.51 -22.68
C ARG A 136 0.92 13.71 -22.87
#